data_AF-A0A349E0C8-F1
#
_entry.id   AF-A0A349E0C8-F1
#
_cell.length_a   1.000
_cell.length_b   1.000
_cell.length_c   1.000
_cell.angle_alpha   90.00
_cell.angle_beta   90.00
_cell.angle_gamma   90.00
#
_symmetry.space_group_name_H-M   'P 1'
#
loop_
_entity.id
_entity.type
_entity.pdbx_description
1 polymer ?
#
loop_
_entity_poly.entity_id
_entity_poly.type
_entity_poly.pdbx_seq_one_letter_code
_entity_poly.pdbx_strand_id
1 'polypeptide(L)'
;MQDTTLSASGQKRPSVTLMEENLRVRLERFSFSAHTPLEQLREGGYTLNARNTEKIASHLELTILDLKYLINDLYWLQWIKAHKGIK
;
A
#
# COMPACT_ATOMS: atom_id res chain seq x y z
N MET A 1 -24.84 -36.33 6.74
CA MET A 1 -23.74 -35.36 6.62
C MET A 1 -23.62 -35.04 5.14
N GLN A 2 -23.92 -33.81 4.72
CA GLN A 2 -23.78 -33.38 3.33
C GLN A 2 -22.33 -32.99 3.08
N ASP A 3 -21.67 -33.71 2.18
CA ASP A 3 -20.38 -33.32 1.62
C ASP A 3 -20.52 -31.99 0.90
N THR A 4 -20.13 -30.93 1.59
CA THR A 4 -19.99 -29.61 0.99
C THR A 4 -18.70 -29.67 0.18
N THR A 5 -18.80 -30.12 -1.06
CA THR A 5 -17.71 -29.94 -2.03
C THR A 5 -17.60 -28.43 -2.26
N LEU A 6 -16.72 -27.80 -1.47
CA LEU A 6 -16.24 -26.47 -1.75
C LEU A 6 -15.51 -26.59 -3.08
N SER A 7 -16.23 -26.38 -4.18
CA SER A 7 -15.61 -26.10 -5.47
C SER A 7 -14.80 -24.85 -5.24
N ALA A 8 -13.52 -25.03 -4.91
CA ALA A 8 -12.53 -23.99 -4.99
C ALA A 8 -12.62 -23.49 -6.43
N SER A 9 -13.30 -22.36 -6.60
CA SER A 9 -13.34 -21.64 -7.86
C SER A 9 -11.89 -21.54 -8.29
N GLY A 10 -11.56 -22.17 -9.41
CA GLY A 10 -10.20 -22.23 -9.90
C GLY A 10 -9.74 -20.83 -10.27
N GLN A 11 -9.26 -20.06 -9.29
CA GLN A 11 -8.59 -18.80 -9.49
C GLN A 11 -7.21 -19.13 -10.05
N LYS A 12 -7.19 -19.59 -11.30
CA LYS A 12 -6.03 -20.18 -11.96
C LYS A 12 -4.88 -19.19 -12.18
N ARG A 13 -5.06 -17.91 -11.86
CA ARG A 13 -4.02 -16.87 -11.84
C ARG A 13 -4.43 -15.78 -10.83
N PRO A 14 -3.53 -15.26 -9.98
CA PRO A 14 -3.77 -13.95 -9.37
C PRO A 14 -4.04 -12.98 -10.51
N SER A 15 -5.20 -12.31 -10.45
CA SER A 15 -5.66 -11.42 -11.53
C SER A 15 -4.72 -10.22 -11.57
N VAL A 16 -4.06 -10.00 -12.71
CA VAL A 16 -3.21 -8.82 -12.93
C VAL A 16 -4.03 -7.54 -12.68
N THR A 17 -5.30 -7.54 -13.09
CA THR A 17 -6.26 -6.46 -12.84
C THR A 17 -6.47 -6.20 -11.34
N LEU A 18 -6.55 -7.26 -10.52
CA LEU A 18 -6.70 -7.08 -9.07
C LEU A 18 -5.44 -6.47 -8.45
N MET A 19 -4.26 -6.83 -8.95
CA MET A 19 -2.99 -6.24 -8.53
C MET A 19 -2.89 -4.77 -8.95
N GLU A 20 -3.28 -4.42 -10.17
CA GLU A 20 -3.36 -3.03 -10.64
C GLU A 20 -4.29 -2.17 -9.80
N GLU A 21 -5.48 -2.69 -9.46
CA GLU A 21 -6.42 -1.99 -8.60
C GLU A 21 -5.87 -1.81 -7.19
N ASN A 22 -5.26 -2.85 -6.61
CA ASN A 22 -4.63 -2.75 -5.29
C ASN A 22 -3.50 -1.70 -5.27
N LEU A 23 -2.68 -1.67 -6.32
CA LEU A 23 -1.62 -0.66 -6.49
C LEU A 23 -2.21 0.75 -6.59
N ARG A 24 -3.28 0.95 -7.37
CA ARG A 24 -3.98 2.24 -7.45
C ARG A 24 -4.47 2.69 -6.08
N VAL A 25 -5.22 1.85 -5.37
CA VAL A 25 -5.76 2.17 -4.04
C VAL A 25 -4.64 2.52 -3.05
N ARG A 26 -3.50 1.82 -3.11
CA ARG A 26 -2.36 2.12 -2.24
C ARG A 26 -1.66 3.43 -2.59
N LEU A 27 -1.57 3.77 -3.87
CA LEU A 27 -1.07 5.07 -4.33
C LEU A 27 -1.99 6.21 -3.90
N GLU A 28 -3.30 6.03 -4.05
CA GLU A 28 -4.31 6.99 -3.57
C GLU A 28 -4.21 7.17 -2.05
N ARG A 29 -4.16 6.07 -1.30
CA ARG A 29 -4.00 6.09 0.16
C ARG A 29 -2.73 6.81 0.58
N PHE A 30 -1.61 6.61 -0.12
CA PHE A 30 -0.37 7.33 0.15
C PHE A 30 -0.53 8.84 -0.09
N SER A 31 -1.14 9.23 -1.20
CA SER A 31 -1.44 10.63 -1.49
C SER A 31 -2.29 11.26 -0.39
N PHE A 32 -3.28 10.53 0.12
CA PHE A 32 -4.05 10.98 1.26
C PHE A 32 -3.17 11.02 2.51
N SER A 33 -2.51 9.95 2.95
CA SER A 33 -1.80 9.90 4.25
C SER A 33 -0.57 10.81 4.34
N ALA A 34 -0.05 11.34 3.23
CA ALA A 34 1.08 12.25 3.22
C ALA A 34 0.84 13.55 4.03
N HIS A 35 -0.41 13.97 4.23
CA HIS A 35 -0.74 15.13 5.07
C HIS A 35 -0.64 14.86 6.59
N THR A 36 -0.67 13.61 7.04
CA THR A 36 -0.77 13.26 8.46
C THR A 36 0.34 13.85 9.33
N PRO A 37 1.62 13.90 8.91
CA PRO A 37 2.67 14.59 9.67
C PRO A 37 2.39 16.08 9.89
N LEU A 38 1.83 16.76 8.89
CA LEU A 38 1.48 18.19 9.00
C LEU A 38 0.31 18.39 9.96
N GLU A 39 -0.65 17.46 9.98
CA GLU A 39 -1.74 17.47 10.96
C GLU A 39 -1.20 17.28 12.39
N GLN A 40 -0.26 16.37 12.60
CA GLN A 40 0.40 16.18 13.90
C GLN A 40 1.22 17.39 14.34
N LEU A 41 1.84 18.11 13.39
CA LEU A 41 2.51 19.38 13.65
C LEU A 41 1.49 20.46 14.03
N ARG A 42 0.36 20.55 13.32
CA ARG A 42 -0.73 21.48 13.58
C ARG A 42 -1.35 21.28 14.96
N GLU A 43 -1.58 20.04 15.37
CA GLU A 43 -2.04 19.68 16.72
C GLU A 43 -1.07 20.15 17.82
N GLY A 44 0.22 20.21 17.51
CA GLY A 44 1.27 20.76 18.39
C GLY A 44 1.41 22.28 18.35
N GLY A 45 0.43 23.00 17.77
CA GLY A 45 0.48 24.45 17.64
C GLY A 45 1.56 24.93 16.67
N TYR A 46 1.89 24.13 15.65
CA TYR A 46 2.98 24.39 14.69
C TYR A 46 4.37 24.50 15.31
N THR A 47 4.57 23.95 16.51
CA THR A 47 5.87 23.87 17.17
C THR A 47 6.31 22.42 17.32
N LEU A 48 7.59 22.15 17.11
CA LEU A 48 8.16 20.82 17.34
C LEU A 48 8.50 20.65 18.82
N ASN A 49 8.03 19.55 19.40
CA ASN A 49 8.36 19.10 20.75
C ASN A 49 8.65 17.59 20.73
N ALA A 50 9.15 17.04 21.83
CA ALA A 50 9.55 15.63 21.88
C ALA A 50 8.42 14.68 21.43
N ARG A 51 7.20 14.93 21.88
CA ARG A 51 6.04 14.06 21.62
C ARG A 51 5.59 14.08 20.16
N ASN A 52 5.42 15.25 19.54
CA ASN A 52 4.99 15.28 18.14
C ASN A 52 6.13 14.93 17.17
N THR A 53 7.38 15.22 17.53
CA THR A 53 8.55 14.79 16.76
C THR A 53 8.61 13.27 16.68
N GLU A 54 8.43 12.56 17.80
CA GLU A 54 8.40 11.10 17.83
C GLU A 54 7.24 10.52 16.99
N LYS A 55 6.04 11.10 17.09
CA LYS A 55 4.89 10.69 16.28
C LYS A 55 5.12 10.86 14.78
N ILE A 56 5.65 12.03 14.39
CA ILE A 56 5.94 12.36 12.99
C ILE A 56 7.02 11.41 12.46
N ALA A 57 8.11 11.21 13.22
CA ALA A 57 9.18 10.29 12.86
C ALA A 57 8.64 8.86 12.66
N SER A 58 7.85 8.36 13.61
CA SER A 58 7.24 7.02 13.55
C SER A 58 6.35 6.84 12.31
N HIS A 59 5.53 7.84 11.99
CA HIS A 59 4.70 7.83 10.78
C HIS A 59 5.56 7.78 9.51
N LEU A 60 6.63 8.57 9.45
CA LEU A 60 7.54 8.59 8.30
C LEU A 60 8.29 7.27 8.13
N GLU A 61 8.75 6.65 9.21
CA GLU A 61 9.44 5.36 9.18
C GLU A 61 8.54 4.24 8.63
N LEU A 62 7.29 4.17 9.10
CA LEU A 62 6.29 3.24 8.57
C LEU A 62 5.99 3.53 7.10
N THR A 63 5.86 4.82 6.74
CA THR A 63 5.61 5.23 5.36
C THR A 63 6.76 4.81 4.44
N ILE A 64 8.02 4.92 4.88
CA ILE A 64 9.19 4.45 4.11
C ILE A 64 9.10 2.95 3.84
N LEU A 65 8.72 2.16 4.84
CA LEU A 65 8.57 0.72 4.69
C LEU A 65 7.46 0.38 3.68
N ASP A 66 6.29 1.02 3.80
CA ASP A 66 5.17 0.84 2.89
C ASP A 66 5.52 1.22 1.45
N LEU A 67 6.26 2.33 1.27
CA LEU A 67 6.74 2.78 -0.04
C LEU A 67 7.73 1.79 -0.65
N LYS A 68 8.63 1.21 0.14
CA LYS A 68 9.56 0.17 -0.36
C LYS A 68 8.79 -1.05 -0.89
N TYR A 69 7.76 -1.51 -0.18
CA TYR A 69 6.91 -2.59 -0.68
C TYR A 69 6.13 -2.19 -1.92
N LEU A 70 5.57 -0.98 -1.95
CA LEU A 70 4.82 -0.48 -3.11
C LEU A 70 5.70 -0.40 -4.37
N ILE A 71 6.94 0.06 -4.23
CA ILE A 71 7.93 0.07 -5.31
C ILE A 71 8.21 -1.36 -5.82
N ASN A 72 8.41 -2.31 -4.91
CA ASN A 72 8.62 -3.70 -5.28
C ASN A 72 7.42 -4.29 -6.03
N ASP A 73 6.20 -4.00 -5.58
CA ASP A 73 4.98 -4.48 -6.24
C ASP A 73 4.82 -3.87 -7.64
N LEU A 74 5.20 -2.60 -7.84
CA LEU A 74 5.22 -1.97 -9.16
C LEU A 74 6.20 -2.66 -10.11
N TYR A 75 7.44 -2.92 -9.66
CA TYR A 75 8.42 -3.65 -10.46
C TYR A 75 7.96 -5.09 -10.75
N TRP A 76 7.32 -5.74 -9.78
CA TRP A 76 6.79 -7.08 -9.96
C TRP A 76 5.65 -7.10 -10.98
N LEU A 77 4.73 -6.13 -10.94
CA LEU A 77 3.68 -5.98 -11.94
C LEU A 77 4.29 -5.77 -13.34
N GLN A 78 5.27 -4.88 -13.47
CA GLN A 78 5.96 -4.63 -14.73
C GLN A 78 6.59 -5.91 -15.29
N TRP A 79 7.29 -6.67 -14.42
CA TRP A 79 7.90 -7.94 -14.78
C TRP A 79 6.84 -8.97 -15.23
N ILE A 80 5.73 -9.12 -14.50
CA ILE A 80 4.62 -10.03 -14.87
C ILE A 80 4.04 -9.65 -16.22
N LYS A 81 3.79 -8.36 -16.46
CA LYS A 81 3.24 -7.84 -17.71
C LYS A 81 4.16 -8.16 -18.89
N ALA A 82 5.46 -7.88 -18.75
CA ALA A 82 6.46 -8.21 -19.76
C ALA A 82 6.50 -9.71 -20.09
N HIS A 83 6.48 -10.58 -19.07
CA HIS A 83 6.53 -12.04 -19.26
C HIS A 83 5.25 -12.63 -19.85
N LYS A 84 4.11 -11.97 -19.67
CA LYS A 84 2.81 -12.40 -20.21
C LYS A 84 2.44 -11.70 -21.53
N GLY A 85 3.28 -10.80 -22.04
CA GLY A 85 2.98 -10.00 -23.23
C GLY A 85 1.79 -9.03 -23.04
N ILE A 86 1.50 -8.64 -21.80
CA ILE A 86 0.41 -7.72 -21.44
C ILE A 86 1.01 -6.31 -21.44
N LYS A 87 0.37 -5.37 -22.14
CA LYS A 87 0.78 -3.95 -22.13
C LYS A 87 0.30 -3.23 -20.87
#